data_AF-M0FGN4-F1
#
_entry.id   AF-M0FGN4-F1
#
_cell.length_a   1.000
_cell.length_b   1.000
_cell.length_c   1.000
_cell.angle_alpha   90.00
_cell.angle_beta   90.00
_cell.angle_gamma   90.00
#
_symmetry.space_group_name_H-M   'P 1'
#
loop_
_entity.id
_entity.type
_entity.pdbx_description
1 polymer ?
#
loop_
_entity_poly.entity_id
_entity_poly.type
_entity_poly.pdbx_seq_one_letter_code
_entity_poly.pdbx_strand_id
1 'polypeptide(L)'
;MLTPLTGGLVLAGLALAFVGAAVSVYAVTLTGLLVGAGAGYLFAPNVVGLVAVDGAVLTAGAVGVGGLLGGFLAYAGLSFAVLGIGAVVGGFAGRFAVGPFYAADAAGIEGTALLVGATLAGVAVGALFGFVLTRTTLVVSTALIGAAFASRSLTPADFEAAAAETTVEPLLFDLSAPAFLAVFVLGALSQLGLFKFGYVTKLVGFLPGARRWTADDDRDADAKGA
;
A
#
# COMPACT_ATOMS: atom_id res chain seq x y z
N MET A 1 -8.24 13.97 -25.82
CA MET A 1 -7.60 15.28 -25.59
C MET A 1 -7.09 15.31 -24.15
N LEU A 2 -5.88 15.82 -23.90
CA LEU A 2 -5.34 15.93 -22.53
C LEU A 2 -6.02 17.12 -21.84
N THR A 3 -7.01 16.85 -21.00
CA THR A 3 -7.58 17.85 -20.10
C THR A 3 -6.73 17.92 -18.82
N PRO A 4 -6.78 19.02 -18.06
CA PRO A 4 -6.08 19.14 -16.78
C PRO A 4 -6.46 18.01 -15.80
N LEU A 5 -7.73 17.59 -15.82
CA LEU A 5 -8.27 16.50 -15.00
C LEU A 5 -7.63 15.15 -15.37
N THR A 6 -7.60 14.80 -16.65
CA THR A 6 -6.99 13.55 -17.11
C THR A 6 -5.47 13.56 -16.92
N GLY A 7 -4.82 14.70 -17.12
CA GLY A 7 -3.38 14.87 -16.84
C GLY A 7 -3.07 14.68 -15.35
N GLY A 8 -3.90 15.25 -14.47
CA GLY A 8 -3.78 15.07 -13.02
C GLY A 8 -3.95 13.62 -12.59
N LEU A 9 -4.93 12.89 -13.12
CA LEU A 9 -5.13 11.46 -12.84
C LEU A 9 -3.94 10.61 -13.30
N VAL A 10 -3.38 10.89 -14.47
CA VAL A 10 -2.19 10.17 -14.96
C VAL A 10 -0.98 10.42 -14.05
N LEU A 11 -0.74 11.66 -13.62
CA LEU A 11 0.34 11.99 -12.70
C LEU A 11 0.14 11.38 -11.31
N ALA A 12 -1.08 11.42 -10.79
CA ALA A 12 -1.45 10.75 -9.55
C ALA A 12 -1.25 9.23 -9.66
N GLY A 13 -1.64 8.64 -10.80
CA GLY A 13 -1.43 7.24 -11.12
C GLY A 13 0.05 6.86 -11.14
N LEU A 14 0.90 7.66 -11.79
CA LEU A 14 2.35 7.46 -11.77
C LEU A 14 2.92 7.57 -10.36
N ALA A 15 2.57 8.61 -9.60
CA ALA A 15 3.03 8.78 -8.23
C ALA A 15 2.62 7.57 -7.35
N LEU A 16 1.38 7.10 -7.51
CA LEU A 16 0.85 5.94 -6.81
C LEU A 16 1.58 4.65 -7.23
N ALA A 17 1.88 4.49 -8.52
CA ALA A 17 2.56 3.31 -9.04
C ALA A 17 4.02 3.20 -8.56
N PHE A 18 4.71 4.33 -8.36
CA PHE A 18 6.14 4.33 -8.02
C PHE A 18 6.46 4.58 -6.55
N VAL A 19 5.59 5.30 -5.82
CA VAL A 19 5.85 5.69 -4.42
C VAL A 19 4.63 5.47 -3.52
N GLY A 20 3.50 5.01 -4.07
CA GLY A 20 2.22 4.92 -3.37
C GLY A 20 2.30 4.14 -2.06
N ALA A 21 3.00 3.00 -2.05
CA ALA A 21 3.07 2.17 -0.86
C ALA A 21 3.76 2.87 0.33
N ALA A 22 4.87 3.56 0.07
CA ALA A 22 5.58 4.31 1.09
C ALA A 22 4.76 5.53 1.53
N VAL A 23 4.27 6.31 0.58
CA VAL A 23 3.50 7.54 0.86
C VAL A 23 2.24 7.22 1.68
N SER A 24 1.56 6.11 1.43
CA SER A 24 0.33 5.75 2.13
C SER A 24 0.55 5.52 3.62
N VAL A 25 1.62 4.79 3.99
CA VAL A 25 1.93 4.53 5.40
C VAL A 25 2.35 5.82 6.11
N TYR A 26 3.17 6.64 5.46
CA TYR A 26 3.58 7.93 6.03
C TYR A 26 2.43 8.91 6.14
N ALA A 27 1.52 8.94 5.15
CA ALA A 27 0.35 9.80 5.17
C ALA A 27 -0.62 9.40 6.29
N VAL A 28 -0.90 8.11 6.45
CA VAL A 28 -1.78 7.61 7.52
C VAL A 28 -1.19 7.91 8.90
N THR A 29 0.10 7.66 9.09
CA THR A 29 0.76 7.93 10.38
C THR A 29 0.87 9.42 10.69
N LEU A 30 1.19 10.25 9.70
CA LEU A 30 1.19 11.72 9.83
C LEU A 30 -0.22 12.24 10.16
N THR A 31 -1.25 11.72 9.51
CA THR A 31 -2.65 12.09 9.79
C THR A 31 -3.00 11.74 11.23
N GLY A 32 -2.65 10.52 11.67
CA GLY A 32 -2.81 10.11 13.06
C GLY A 32 -2.09 11.02 14.05
N LEU A 33 -0.86 11.42 13.73
CA LEU A 33 -0.08 12.35 14.54
C LEU A 33 -0.77 13.71 14.64
N LEU A 34 -1.23 14.27 13.52
CA LEU A 34 -1.89 15.58 13.51
C LEU A 34 -3.23 15.54 14.26
N VAL A 35 -4.03 14.50 14.05
CA VAL A 35 -5.30 14.31 14.76
C VAL A 35 -5.06 14.12 16.25
N GLY A 36 -4.08 13.30 16.64
CA GLY A 36 -3.72 13.09 18.03
C GLY A 36 -3.17 14.35 18.71
N ALA A 37 -2.34 15.12 18.01
CA ALA A 37 -1.82 16.40 18.47
C ALA A 37 -2.95 17.41 18.68
N GLY A 38 -3.91 17.46 17.75
CA GLY A 38 -5.13 18.27 17.88
C GLY A 38 -5.98 17.85 19.08
N ALA A 39 -6.17 16.55 19.31
CA ALA A 39 -6.87 16.04 20.48
C ALA A 39 -6.14 16.40 21.79
N GLY A 40 -4.80 16.28 21.82
CA GLY A 40 -3.97 16.69 22.96
C GLY A 40 -4.08 18.18 23.26
N TYR A 41 -4.11 19.02 22.23
CA TYR A 41 -4.33 20.47 22.37
C TYR A 41 -5.71 20.78 22.99
N LEU A 42 -6.77 20.13 22.49
CA LEU A 42 -8.13 20.31 23.00
C LEU A 42 -8.29 19.78 24.43
N PHE A 43 -7.54 18.75 24.81
CA PHE A 43 -7.59 18.17 26.14
C PHE A 43 -6.82 18.99 27.18
N ALA A 44 -5.73 19.66 26.79
CA ALA A 44 -4.82 20.36 27.69
C ALA A 44 -5.47 21.32 28.69
N PRO A 45 -6.47 22.16 28.35
CA PRO A 45 -7.12 23.06 29.31
C PRO A 45 -7.82 22.35 30.46
N ASN A 46 -8.26 21.10 30.26
CA ASN A 46 -8.99 20.32 31.27
C ASN A 46 -8.09 19.77 32.38
N VAL A 47 -6.78 19.79 32.17
CA VAL A 47 -5.77 19.34 33.15
C VAL A 47 -4.96 20.49 33.74
N VAL A 48 -5.18 21.73 33.28
CA VAL A 48 -4.63 22.94 33.88
C VAL A 48 -5.19 23.08 35.31
N GLY A 49 -4.30 23.15 36.30
CA GLY A 49 -4.65 23.26 37.72
C GLY A 49 -4.63 21.93 38.49
N LEU A 50 -4.61 20.79 37.81
CA LEU A 50 -4.35 19.48 38.43
C LEU A 50 -2.85 19.18 38.58
N VAL A 51 -2.04 19.81 37.72
CA VAL A 51 -0.58 19.64 37.68
C VAL A 51 0.07 21.00 37.92
N ALA A 52 0.98 21.09 38.89
CA ALA A 52 1.71 22.32 39.23
C ALA A 52 2.86 22.58 38.24
N VAL A 53 2.53 22.74 36.97
CA VAL A 53 3.46 23.03 35.87
C VAL A 53 2.90 24.19 35.06
N ASP A 54 3.80 24.96 34.44
CA ASP A 54 3.41 26.05 33.55
C ASP A 54 2.45 25.57 32.44
N GLY A 55 1.43 26.39 32.14
CA GLY A 55 0.37 26.05 31.19
C GLY A 55 0.90 25.87 29.77
N ALA A 56 1.94 26.61 29.38
CA ALA A 56 2.59 26.45 28.08
C ALA A 56 3.33 25.11 27.99
N VAL A 57 4.01 24.70 29.07
CA VAL A 57 4.70 23.40 29.13
C VAL A 57 3.69 22.24 29.15
N LEU A 58 2.58 22.39 29.88
CA LEU A 58 1.52 21.39 29.94
C LEU A 58 0.84 21.19 28.58
N THR A 59 0.51 22.28 27.88
CA THR A 59 -0.09 22.23 26.54
C THR A 59 0.87 21.62 25.51
N ALA A 60 2.14 22.04 25.51
CA ALA A 60 3.16 21.44 24.65
C ALA A 60 3.33 19.93 24.92
N GLY A 61 3.35 19.53 26.20
CA GLY A 61 3.40 18.13 26.60
C GLY A 61 2.18 17.34 26.14
N ALA A 62 0.98 17.86 26.34
CA ALA A 62 -0.27 17.21 25.93
C ALA A 62 -0.37 17.05 24.40
N VAL A 63 0.04 18.06 23.64
CA VAL A 63 0.12 18.00 22.16
C VAL A 63 1.13 16.95 21.72
N GLY A 64 2.33 16.94 22.33
CA GLY A 64 3.37 15.97 22.01
C GLY A 64 2.94 14.53 22.29
N VAL A 65 2.41 14.27 23.49
CA VAL A 65 1.91 12.93 23.88
C VAL A 65 0.71 12.54 23.02
N GLY A 66 -0.25 13.44 22.80
CA GLY A 66 -1.40 13.20 21.94
C GLY A 66 -0.97 12.86 20.51
N GLY A 67 -0.01 13.58 19.95
CA GLY A 67 0.51 13.32 18.61
C GLY A 67 1.25 11.98 18.51
N LEU A 68 2.10 11.65 19.49
CA LEU A 68 2.78 10.35 19.53
C LEU A 68 1.79 9.19 19.64
N LEU A 69 0.81 9.30 20.54
CA LEU A 69 -0.24 8.29 20.70
C LEU A 69 -1.10 8.17 19.44
N GLY A 70 -1.50 9.28 18.84
CA GLY A 70 -2.30 9.30 17.61
C GLY A 70 -1.57 8.69 16.42
N GLY A 71 -0.29 9.02 16.23
CA GLY A 71 0.56 8.42 15.20
C GLY A 71 0.75 6.91 15.40
N PHE A 72 1.01 6.49 16.64
CA PHE A 72 1.11 5.07 17.01
C PHE A 72 -0.20 4.32 16.78
N LEU A 73 -1.33 4.87 17.24
CA LEU A 73 -2.66 4.29 17.07
C LEU A 73 -3.05 4.19 15.60
N ALA A 74 -2.72 5.19 14.77
CA ALA A 74 -2.98 5.12 13.34
C ALA A 74 -2.15 4.03 12.64
N TYR A 75 -0.87 3.88 13.01
CA TYR A 75 -0.03 2.80 12.50
C TYR A 75 -0.54 1.42 12.94
N ALA A 76 -0.89 1.28 14.21
CA ALA A 76 -1.45 0.05 14.76
C ALA A 76 -2.80 -0.28 14.11
N GLY A 77 -3.67 0.71 13.95
CA GLY A 77 -4.97 0.58 13.28
C GLY A 77 -4.84 0.12 11.83
N LEU A 78 -3.86 0.65 11.09
CA LEU A 78 -3.55 0.17 9.73
C LEU A 78 -3.15 -1.32 9.74
N SER A 79 -2.34 -1.73 10.72
CA SER A 79 -1.92 -3.13 10.87
C SER A 79 -3.10 -4.05 11.18
N PHE A 80 -4.01 -3.62 12.07
CA PHE A 80 -5.24 -4.37 12.38
C PHE A 80 -6.23 -4.43 11.22
N ALA A 81 -6.33 -3.37 10.42
CA ALA A 81 -7.19 -3.36 9.24
C ALA A 81 -6.74 -4.43 8.24
N VAL A 82 -5.43 -4.52 7.98
CA VAL A 82 -4.88 -5.53 7.05
C VAL A 82 -5.02 -6.95 7.61
N LEU A 83 -4.80 -7.12 8.92
CA LEU A 83 -5.02 -8.39 9.60
C LEU A 83 -6.49 -8.82 9.49
N GLY A 84 -7.43 -7.90 9.69
CA GLY A 84 -8.87 -8.14 9.55
C GLY A 84 -9.28 -8.55 8.14
N ILE A 85 -8.77 -7.87 7.12
CA ILE A 85 -9.02 -8.25 5.72
C ILE A 85 -8.47 -9.66 5.44
N GLY A 86 -7.23 -9.93 5.86
CA GLY A 86 -6.62 -11.25 5.73
C GLY A 86 -7.41 -12.35 6.44
N ALA A 87 -7.88 -12.07 7.66
CA ALA A 87 -8.74 -12.97 8.44
C ALA A 87 -10.04 -13.31 7.71
N VAL A 88 -10.71 -12.31 7.13
CA VAL A 88 -11.98 -12.50 6.40
C VAL A 88 -11.77 -13.37 5.16
N VAL A 89 -10.77 -13.02 4.32
CA VAL A 89 -10.46 -13.77 3.10
C VAL A 89 -10.00 -15.18 3.43
N GLY A 90 -9.13 -15.33 4.41
CA GLY A 90 -8.64 -16.63 4.87
C GLY A 90 -9.74 -17.49 5.47
N GLY A 91 -10.67 -16.92 6.23
CA GLY A 91 -11.84 -17.62 6.76
C GLY A 91 -12.75 -18.12 5.65
N PHE A 92 -12.98 -17.31 4.61
CA PHE A 92 -13.76 -17.71 3.43
C PHE A 92 -13.08 -18.87 2.68
N ALA A 93 -11.77 -18.75 2.40
CA ALA A 93 -11.01 -19.82 1.77
C ALA A 93 -10.96 -21.09 2.63
N GLY A 94 -10.76 -20.96 3.94
CA GLY A 94 -10.77 -22.07 4.90
C GLY A 94 -12.12 -22.78 4.91
N ARG A 95 -13.23 -22.03 4.87
CA ARG A 95 -14.58 -22.61 4.88
C ARG A 95 -14.97 -23.29 3.56
N PHE A 96 -14.70 -22.64 2.43
CA PHE A 96 -15.28 -23.04 1.14
C PHE A 96 -14.31 -23.74 0.20
N ALA A 97 -13.00 -23.47 0.32
CA ALA A 97 -11.99 -24.16 -0.48
C ALA A 97 -11.38 -25.34 0.27
N VAL A 98 -11.02 -25.16 1.55
CA VAL A 98 -10.30 -26.18 2.33
C VAL A 98 -11.24 -27.11 3.10
N GLY A 99 -12.23 -26.55 3.78
CA GLY A 99 -13.18 -27.28 4.62
C GLY A 99 -13.87 -28.48 3.97
N PRO A 100 -14.34 -28.39 2.71
CA PRO A 100 -14.98 -29.52 2.04
C PRO A 100 -14.08 -30.74 1.89
N PHE A 101 -12.76 -30.58 1.75
CA PHE A 101 -11.84 -31.73 1.63
C PHE A 101 -11.76 -32.59 2.89
N TYR A 102 -12.05 -32.00 4.06
CA TYR A 102 -11.97 -32.70 5.35
C TYR A 102 -13.35 -33.09 5.88
N ALA A 103 -14.39 -32.34 5.51
CA ALA A 103 -15.76 -32.55 5.99
C ALA A 103 -16.65 -33.34 5.00
N ALA A 104 -16.20 -33.64 3.78
CA ALA A 104 -17.02 -34.30 2.76
C ALA A 104 -17.59 -35.65 3.19
N ASP A 105 -16.83 -36.44 3.94
CA ASP A 105 -17.24 -37.78 4.39
C ASP A 105 -17.84 -37.79 5.81
N ALA A 106 -17.84 -36.64 6.50
CA ALA A 106 -18.31 -36.52 7.88
C ALA A 106 -19.74 -35.95 7.93
N ALA A 107 -20.70 -36.74 8.40
CA ALA A 107 -22.08 -36.30 8.56
C ALA A 107 -22.37 -35.72 9.96
N GLY A 108 -23.34 -34.81 10.05
CA GLY A 108 -23.86 -34.31 11.33
C GLY A 108 -22.93 -33.32 12.05
N ILE A 109 -22.81 -33.49 13.38
CA ILE A 109 -22.08 -32.56 14.26
C ILE A 109 -20.58 -32.57 13.95
N GLU A 110 -20.03 -33.72 13.54
CA GLU A 110 -18.60 -33.88 13.23
C GLU A 110 -18.19 -33.11 11.97
N GLY A 111 -18.96 -33.23 10.88
CA GLY A 111 -18.74 -32.43 9.67
C GLY A 111 -18.88 -30.94 9.92
N THR A 112 -19.82 -30.54 10.77
CA THR A 112 -20.02 -29.14 11.17
C THR A 112 -18.83 -28.62 11.98
N ALA A 113 -18.31 -29.41 12.92
CA ALA A 113 -17.14 -29.08 13.72
C ALA A 113 -15.87 -28.93 12.84
N LEU A 114 -15.69 -29.82 11.87
CA LEU A 114 -14.57 -29.74 10.91
C LEU A 114 -14.65 -28.50 10.02
N LEU A 115 -15.85 -28.13 9.54
CA LEU A 115 -16.08 -26.90 8.77
C LEU A 115 -15.79 -25.64 9.61
N VAL A 116 -16.22 -25.61 10.87
CA VAL A 116 -15.92 -24.49 11.78
C VAL A 116 -14.41 -24.43 12.06
N GLY A 117 -13.79 -25.58 12.32
CA GLY A 117 -12.34 -25.69 12.52
C GLY A 117 -11.55 -25.18 11.30
N ALA A 118 -11.92 -25.58 10.10
CA ALA A 118 -11.31 -25.11 8.85
C ALA A 118 -11.52 -23.60 8.63
N THR A 119 -12.68 -23.07 9.02
CA THR A 119 -12.96 -21.63 8.97
C THR A 119 -12.05 -20.87 9.93
N LEU A 120 -11.92 -21.32 11.20
CA LEU A 120 -11.07 -20.68 12.21
C LEU A 120 -9.58 -20.79 11.88
N ALA A 121 -9.14 -21.94 11.38
CA ALA A 121 -7.78 -22.13 10.87
C ALA A 121 -7.51 -21.20 9.68
N GLY A 122 -8.47 -21.09 8.76
CA GLY A 122 -8.42 -20.14 7.65
C GLY A 122 -8.32 -18.69 8.11
N VAL A 123 -9.10 -18.29 9.12
CA VAL A 123 -9.01 -16.95 9.74
C VAL A 123 -7.62 -16.69 10.30
N ALA A 124 -7.07 -17.62 11.08
CA ALA A 124 -5.75 -17.45 11.71
C ALA A 124 -4.62 -17.39 10.66
N VAL A 125 -4.64 -18.29 9.69
CA VAL A 125 -3.66 -18.33 8.61
C VAL A 125 -3.77 -17.09 7.74
N GLY A 126 -4.99 -16.72 7.33
CA GLY A 126 -5.24 -15.52 6.54
C GLY A 126 -4.83 -14.23 7.24
N ALA A 127 -5.11 -14.12 8.55
CA ALA A 127 -4.65 -13.00 9.38
C ALA A 127 -3.12 -12.89 9.40
N LEU A 128 -2.43 -14.02 9.57
CA LEU A 128 -0.97 -14.09 9.62
C LEU A 128 -0.36 -13.72 8.26
N PHE A 129 -0.88 -14.27 7.17
CA PHE A 129 -0.46 -13.91 5.82
C PHE A 129 -0.75 -12.44 5.51
N GLY A 130 -1.94 -11.93 5.86
CA GLY A 130 -2.29 -10.52 5.70
C GLY A 130 -1.29 -9.63 6.42
N PHE A 131 -1.00 -9.92 7.69
CA PHE A 131 -0.02 -9.18 8.48
C PHE A 131 1.39 -9.22 7.88
N VAL A 132 1.89 -10.42 7.55
CA VAL A 132 3.24 -10.62 7.00
C VAL A 132 3.38 -9.98 5.61
N LEU A 133 2.37 -10.13 4.76
CA LEU A 133 2.37 -9.62 3.38
C LEU A 133 1.92 -8.17 3.28
N THR A 134 1.54 -7.50 4.38
CA THR A 134 1.01 -6.13 4.38
C THR A 134 1.77 -5.21 3.43
N ARG A 135 3.11 -5.20 3.56
CA ARG A 135 3.98 -4.37 2.72
C ARG A 135 3.87 -4.73 1.24
N THR A 136 3.91 -6.01 0.91
CA THR A 136 3.81 -6.51 -0.46
C THR A 136 2.43 -6.22 -1.05
N THR A 137 1.36 -6.42 -0.30
CA THR A 137 -0.02 -6.12 -0.72
C THR A 137 -0.22 -4.63 -0.99
N LEU A 138 0.37 -3.76 -0.16
CA LEU A 138 0.34 -2.32 -0.38
C LEU A 138 1.07 -1.94 -1.67
N VAL A 139 2.22 -2.55 -1.92
CA VAL A 139 2.99 -2.33 -3.15
C VAL A 139 2.21 -2.78 -4.38
N VAL A 140 1.69 -4.00 -4.37
CA VAL A 140 0.94 -4.55 -5.50
C VAL A 140 -0.33 -3.75 -5.76
N SER A 141 -1.09 -3.39 -4.73
CA SER A 141 -2.35 -2.65 -4.90
C SER A 141 -2.11 -1.22 -5.42
N THR A 142 -1.13 -0.49 -4.86
CA THR A 142 -0.81 0.87 -5.32
C THR A 142 -0.17 0.87 -6.72
N ALA A 143 0.66 -0.12 -7.03
CA ALA A 143 1.18 -0.33 -8.40
C ALA A 143 0.06 -0.61 -9.40
N LEU A 144 -0.91 -1.44 -9.05
CA LEU A 144 -2.02 -1.83 -9.93
C LEU A 144 -2.98 -0.65 -10.19
N ILE A 145 -3.44 0.01 -9.12
CA ILE A 145 -4.31 1.19 -9.23
C ILE A 145 -3.57 2.33 -9.95
N GLY A 146 -2.30 2.53 -9.61
CA GLY A 146 -1.47 3.53 -10.26
C GLY A 146 -1.28 3.27 -11.74
N ALA A 147 -1.06 2.01 -12.12
CA ALA A 147 -0.98 1.59 -13.53
C ALA A 147 -2.30 1.80 -14.27
N ALA A 148 -3.45 1.49 -13.66
CA ALA A 148 -4.76 1.71 -14.28
C ALA A 148 -4.99 3.20 -14.61
N PHE A 149 -4.66 4.11 -13.70
CA PHE A 149 -4.76 5.56 -13.97
C PHE A 149 -3.69 6.06 -14.94
N ALA A 150 -2.45 5.60 -14.81
CA ALA A 150 -1.34 6.03 -15.66
C ALA A 150 -1.50 5.59 -17.12
N SER A 151 -2.03 4.39 -17.33
CA SER A 151 -2.33 3.84 -18.67
C SER A 151 -3.65 4.34 -19.25
N ARG A 152 -4.42 5.13 -18.48
CA ARG A 152 -5.77 5.62 -18.83
C ARG A 152 -6.78 4.51 -19.07
N SER A 153 -6.58 3.35 -18.44
CA SER A 153 -7.56 2.27 -18.49
C SER A 153 -8.77 2.54 -17.59
N LEU A 154 -8.66 3.50 -16.65
CA LEU A 154 -9.78 4.07 -15.91
C LEU A 154 -9.81 5.58 -16.12
N THR A 155 -10.89 6.07 -16.70
CA THR A 155 -11.10 7.47 -17.05
C THR A 155 -12.28 8.08 -16.27
N PRO A 156 -12.36 9.41 -16.13
CA PRO A 156 -13.51 10.07 -15.49
C PRO A 156 -14.85 9.69 -16.10
N ALA A 157 -14.90 9.50 -17.43
CA ALA A 157 -16.11 9.09 -18.13
C ALA A 157 -16.59 7.70 -17.71
N ASP A 158 -15.66 6.79 -17.37
CA ASP A 158 -15.99 5.44 -16.90
C ASP A 158 -16.63 5.47 -15.51
N PHE A 159 -16.16 6.38 -14.63
CA PHE A 159 -16.76 6.60 -13.32
C PHE A 159 -18.14 7.26 -13.42
N GLU A 160 -18.32 8.21 -14.34
CA GLU A 160 -19.63 8.81 -14.62
C GLU A 160 -20.62 7.79 -15.18
N ALA A 161 -20.18 6.93 -16.09
CA ALA A 161 -20.98 5.84 -16.65
C ALA A 161 -21.36 4.81 -15.58
N ALA A 162 -20.41 4.38 -14.74
CA ALA A 162 -20.67 3.45 -13.65
C ALA A 162 -21.66 4.03 -12.62
N ALA A 163 -21.58 5.33 -12.33
CA ALA A 163 -22.51 6.02 -11.44
C ALA A 163 -23.91 6.15 -12.04
N ALA A 164 -24.01 6.36 -13.35
CA ALA A 164 -25.28 6.50 -14.07
C ALA A 164 -26.00 5.16 -14.26
N GLU A 165 -25.26 4.09 -14.54
CA GLU A 165 -25.83 2.77 -14.86
C GLU A 165 -25.90 1.84 -13.64
N THR A 166 -25.29 2.20 -12.51
CA THR A 166 -25.14 1.33 -11.32
C THR A 166 -24.55 -0.05 -11.64
N THR A 167 -23.68 -0.11 -12.65
CA THR A 167 -22.95 -1.31 -13.06
C THR A 167 -21.45 -1.12 -12.87
N VAL A 168 -20.73 -2.23 -12.69
CA VAL A 168 -19.26 -2.24 -12.57
C VAL A 168 -18.57 -2.51 -13.91
N GLU A 169 -19.32 -2.80 -14.96
CA GLU A 169 -18.78 -3.07 -16.31
C GLU A 169 -17.84 -1.97 -16.82
N PRO A 170 -18.16 -0.66 -16.67
CA PRO A 170 -17.28 0.41 -17.12
C PRO A 170 -15.95 0.49 -16.36
N LEU A 171 -15.88 -0.11 -15.16
CA LEU A 171 -14.68 -0.15 -14.33
C LEU A 171 -13.80 -1.37 -14.63
N LEU A 172 -14.24 -2.27 -15.52
CA LEU A 172 -13.43 -3.40 -15.97
C LEU A 172 -12.42 -2.89 -17.00
N PHE A 173 -11.13 -3.09 -16.70
CA PHE A 173 -10.05 -2.71 -17.61
C PHE A 173 -9.26 -3.93 -18.09
N ASP A 174 -8.69 -3.81 -19.29
CA ASP A 174 -7.91 -4.86 -19.91
C ASP A 174 -6.55 -5.04 -19.21
N LEU A 175 -6.42 -6.15 -18.49
CA LEU A 175 -5.19 -6.54 -17.81
C LEU A 175 -4.09 -7.01 -18.77
N SER A 176 -4.43 -7.31 -20.03
CA SER A 176 -3.47 -7.71 -21.06
C SER A 176 -2.86 -6.52 -21.81
N ALA A 177 -3.36 -5.30 -21.56
CA ALA A 177 -2.87 -4.10 -22.21
C ALA A 177 -1.38 -3.88 -21.90
N PRO A 178 -0.52 -3.74 -22.93
CA PRO A 178 0.93 -3.72 -22.74
C PRO A 178 1.40 -2.50 -21.92
N ALA A 179 0.73 -1.36 -22.07
CA ALA A 179 1.03 -0.15 -21.29
C ALA A 179 0.68 -0.32 -19.80
N PHE A 180 -0.45 -0.97 -19.49
CA PHE A 180 -0.84 -1.28 -18.11
C PHE A 180 0.18 -2.22 -17.46
N LEU A 181 0.50 -3.33 -18.13
CA LEU A 181 1.48 -4.31 -17.63
C LEU A 181 2.86 -3.69 -17.44
N ALA A 182 3.31 -2.85 -18.38
CA ALA A 182 4.60 -2.18 -18.26
C ALA A 182 4.64 -1.28 -17.02
N VAL A 183 3.65 -0.43 -16.80
CA VAL A 183 3.62 0.46 -15.63
C VAL A 183 3.45 -0.32 -14.33
N PHE A 184 2.59 -1.35 -14.32
CA PHE A 184 2.37 -2.20 -13.16
C PHE A 184 3.65 -2.93 -12.72
N VAL A 185 4.32 -3.60 -13.66
CA VAL A 185 5.55 -4.34 -13.38
C VAL A 185 6.67 -3.38 -12.97
N LEU A 186 6.85 -2.27 -13.67
CA LEU A 186 7.89 -1.29 -13.34
C LEU A 186 7.64 -0.66 -11.96
N GLY A 187 6.38 -0.32 -11.65
CA GLY A 187 5.97 0.25 -10.37
C GLY A 187 6.15 -0.72 -9.21
N ALA A 188 5.64 -1.96 -9.35
CA ALA A 188 5.78 -2.99 -8.33
C ALA A 188 7.26 -3.32 -8.06
N LEU A 189 8.06 -3.51 -9.11
CA LEU A 189 9.50 -3.77 -8.96
C LEU A 189 10.24 -2.57 -8.36
N SER A 190 9.90 -1.35 -8.76
CA SER A 190 10.48 -0.12 -8.20
C SER A 190 10.27 -0.05 -6.69
N GLN A 191 9.03 -0.24 -6.25
CA GLN A 191 8.65 -0.15 -4.84
C GLN A 191 9.18 -1.32 -3.98
N LEU A 192 9.33 -2.51 -4.58
CA LEU A 192 9.98 -3.66 -3.93
C LEU A 192 11.51 -3.51 -3.83
N GLY A 193 12.11 -2.55 -4.56
CA GLY A 193 13.51 -2.18 -4.41
C GLY A 193 14.41 -2.57 -5.59
N LEU A 194 13.88 -2.78 -6.80
CA LEU A 194 14.68 -3.01 -8.02
C LEU A 194 15.78 -1.95 -8.19
N PHE A 195 15.48 -0.69 -7.85
CA PHE A 195 16.43 0.44 -7.88
C PHE A 195 17.31 0.55 -6.63
N LYS A 196 16.94 -0.08 -5.52
CA LYS A 196 17.69 -0.04 -4.24
C LYS A 196 18.81 -1.09 -4.17
N PHE A 197 18.74 -2.14 -4.98
CA PHE A 197 19.64 -3.30 -4.91
C PHE A 197 20.70 -3.39 -6.03
N GLY A 198 20.91 -2.35 -6.85
CA GLY A 198 21.90 -2.41 -7.94
C GLY A 198 21.58 -3.47 -9.02
N TYR A 199 20.35 -4.00 -9.05
CA TYR A 199 19.93 -4.90 -10.11
C TYR A 199 19.87 -4.18 -11.45
N VAL A 200 19.55 -2.88 -11.45
CA VAL A 200 19.60 -2.05 -12.66
C VAL A 200 21.03 -1.93 -13.18
N THR A 201 22.05 -1.77 -12.33
CA THR A 201 23.45 -1.78 -12.80
C THR A 201 23.89 -3.15 -13.30
N LYS A 202 23.38 -4.25 -12.73
CA LYS A 202 23.58 -5.61 -13.28
C LYS A 202 22.84 -5.84 -14.61
N LEU A 203 21.61 -5.37 -14.76
CA LEU A 203 20.82 -5.47 -16.00
C LEU A 203 21.44 -4.63 -17.12
N VAL A 204 21.86 -3.41 -16.80
CA VAL A 204 22.60 -2.52 -17.71
C VAL A 204 23.95 -3.15 -18.09
N GLY A 205 24.59 -3.89 -17.17
CA GLY A 205 25.80 -4.66 -17.45
C GLY A 205 25.62 -5.81 -18.46
N PHE A 206 24.38 -6.29 -18.66
CA PHE A 206 24.02 -7.29 -19.66
C PHE A 206 23.57 -6.68 -21.00
N LEU A 207 23.33 -5.37 -21.06
CA LEU A 207 22.93 -4.68 -22.28
C LEU A 207 24.18 -4.34 -23.12
N PRO A 208 24.36 -4.94 -24.31
CA PRO A 208 25.52 -4.66 -25.16
C PRO A 208 25.46 -3.20 -25.63
N GLY A 209 26.33 -2.35 -25.07
CA GLY A 209 26.43 -0.92 -25.40
C GLY A 209 26.58 0.00 -24.19
N ALA A 210 26.12 -0.39 -23.00
CA ALA A 210 26.20 0.47 -21.81
C ALA A 210 27.62 0.68 -21.27
N ARG A 211 28.57 -0.21 -21.61
CA ARG A 211 29.99 -0.09 -21.22
C ARG A 211 30.72 1.09 -21.88
N ARG A 212 30.16 1.69 -22.94
CA ARG A 212 30.80 2.84 -23.60
C ARG A 212 30.65 4.15 -22.86
N TRP A 213 29.70 4.26 -21.93
CA TRP A 213 29.45 5.55 -21.26
C TRP A 213 30.30 5.75 -20.00
N THR A 214 30.76 4.68 -19.35
CA THR A 214 31.65 4.75 -18.18
C THR A 214 33.14 4.74 -18.54
N ALA A 215 33.49 4.62 -19.83
CA ALA A 215 34.88 4.49 -20.29
C ALA A 215 35.42 5.78 -20.96
N ASP A 216 34.63 6.86 -21.01
CA ASP A 216 35.10 8.15 -21.51
C ASP A 216 35.72 9.04 -20.43
N ASP A 217 35.36 8.87 -19.14
CA ASP A 217 35.97 9.65 -18.05
C ASP A 217 37.44 9.27 -17.79
N ASP A 218 37.86 8.03 -18.09
CA ASP A 218 39.25 7.60 -17.89
C ASP A 218 40.19 8.10 -19.01
N ARG A 219 39.68 8.47 -20.18
CA ARG A 219 40.52 8.93 -21.31
C ARG A 219 40.86 10.42 -21.24
N ASP A 220 40.06 11.22 -20.56
CA ASP A 220 40.33 12.64 -20.35
C ASP A 220 41.25 12.91 -19.14
N ALA A 221 41.38 11.94 -18.22
CA ALA A 221 42.30 12.01 -17.09
C ALA A 221 43.77 11.85 -17.52
N ASP A 222 44.06 10.96 -18.47
CA ASP A 222 45.42 10.74 -18.97
C ASP A 222 45.87 11.82 -19.98
N ALA A 223 44.94 12.51 -20.65
CA ALA A 223 45.26 13.53 -21.65
C ALA A 223 45.64 14.90 -21.07
N LYS A 224 45.43 15.13 -19.76
CA LYS A 224 45.83 16.38 -19.06
C LYS A 224 47.14 16.26 -18.29
N GLY A 225 47.83 15.11 -18.40
CA GLY A 225 49.08 14.81 -17.70
C GLY A 225 50.34 14.73 -18.57
N ALA A 226 50.28 15.15 -19.85
CA ALA A 226 51.42 15.15 -20.77
C ALA A 226 51.77 16.56 -21.25
#